data_AF-A0A7C1EI95-F1
#
_entry.id   AF-A0A7C1EI95-F1
#
_cell.length_a   1.000
_cell.length_b   1.000
_cell.length_c   1.000
_cell.angle_alpha   90.00
_cell.angle_beta   90.00
_cell.angle_gamma   90.00
#
_symmetry.space_group_name_H-M   'P 1'
#
loop_
_entity.id
_entity.type
_entity.pdbx_description
1 polymer ?
#
loop_
_entity_poly.entity_id
_entity_poly.type
_entity_poly.pdbx_seq_one_letter_code
_entity_poly.pdbx_strand_id
1 'polypeptide(L)' 'MFITLKKDVSKDQVDKVVKKIRDLGFQPHLSKGAEVTVVGVIGENAIVYKDVFEAFDSVASITPISKPYKLVCR' A
#
# COMPACT_ATOMS: atom_id res chain seq x y z
N MET A 1 -2.03 1.48 -5.82
CA MET A 1 -1.35 2.42 -4.90
C MET A 1 -0.02 1.82 -4.48
N PHE A 2 0.97 2.64 -4.14
CA PHE A 2 2.24 2.16 -3.57
C PHE A 2 2.27 2.46 -2.08
N ILE A 3 2.58 1.43 -1.29
CA ILE A 3 2.82 1.52 0.14
C ILE A 3 4.31 1.37 0.34
N THR A 4 4.97 2.44 0.77
CA THR A 4 6.38 2.40 1.13
C THR A 4 6.47 2.01 2.60
N LEU A 5 7.18 0.92 2.88
CA LEU A 5 7.43 0.45 4.24
C LEU A 5 8.67 1.13 4.83
N LYS A 6 8.76 1.20 6.16
CA LYS A 6 9.96 1.68 6.87
C LYS A 6 11.16 0.74 6.60
N LYS A 7 12.39 1.23 6.84
CA LYS A 7 13.62 0.44 6.65
C LYS A 7 13.74 -0.72 7.65
N ASP A 8 13.13 -0.59 8.83
CA ASP A 8 13.22 -1.56 9.94
C ASP A 8 11.93 -2.41 10.08
N VAL A 9 11.38 -2.89 8.97
CA VAL A 9 10.13 -3.66 9.02
C VAL A 9 10.42 -5.14 9.10
N SER A 10 10.02 -5.75 10.22
CA SER A 10 10.11 -7.20 10.41
C SER A 10 9.29 -7.96 9.37
N LYS A 11 9.76 -9.15 8.97
CA LYS A 11 9.04 -10.04 8.05
C LYS A 11 7.60 -10.32 8.48
N ASP A 12 7.35 -10.38 9.79
CA ASP A 12 6.02 -10.59 10.36
C ASP A 12 5.06 -9.43 10.06
N GLN A 13 5.56 -8.19 10.12
CA GLN A 13 4.79 -7.01 9.79
C GLN A 13 4.48 -6.94 8.29
N VAL A 14 5.44 -7.31 7.45
CA VAL A 14 5.22 -7.42 6.00
C VAL A 14 4.15 -8.46 5.70
N ASP A 15 4.21 -9.63 6.36
CA ASP A 15 3.22 -10.69 6.17
C ASP A 15 1.82 -10.26 6.62
N LYS A 16 1.71 -9.56 7.76
CA LYS A 16 0.44 -8.95 8.22
C LYS A 16 -0.16 -8.01 7.19
N VAL A 17 0.66 -7.14 6.61
CA VAL A 17 0.21 -6.20 5.57
C VAL A 17 -0.24 -6.95 4.32
N VAL A 18 0.56 -7.91 3.84
CA VAL A 18 0.24 -8.75 2.66
C VAL A 18 -1.05 -9.55 2.88
N LYS A 19 -1.22 -10.13 4.06
CA LYS A 19 -2.41 -10.91 4.43
C LYS A 19 -3.65 -10.03 4.46
N LYS A 20 -3.55 -8.81 5.02
CA LYS A 20 -4.65 -7.85 5.05
C LYS A 20 -5.02 -7.36 3.65
N ILE A 21 -4.03 -7.14 2.78
CA ILE A 21 -4.26 -6.79 1.37
C ILE A 21 -5.01 -7.92 0.65
N ARG A 22 -4.63 -9.18 0.88
CA ARG A 22 -5.33 -10.35 0.32
C ARG A 22 -6.75 -10.52 0.86
N ASP A 23 -6.96 -10.29 2.15
CA ASP A 23 -8.26 -10.38 2.82
C ASP A 23 -9.26 -9.38 2.24
N LEU A 24 -8.76 -8.18 1.92
CA LEU A 24 -9.52 -7.14 1.22
C LEU A 24 -9.76 -7.44 -0.27
N GLY A 25 -9.32 -8.59 -0.79
CA GLY A 25 -9.49 -9.01 -2.18
C GLY A 25 -8.56 -8.31 -3.17
N PHE A 26 -7.53 -7.60 -2.69
CA PHE A 26 -6.56 -6.94 -3.53
C PHE A 26 -5.35 -7.82 -3.81
N GLN A 27 -4.65 -7.54 -4.90
CA GLN A 27 -3.44 -8.27 -5.25
C GLN A 27 -2.20 -7.50 -4.74
N PRO A 28 -1.47 -8.04 -3.74
CA PRO A 28 -0.23 -7.43 -3.27
C PRO A 28 0.91 -7.75 -4.24
N HIS A 29 1.68 -6.74 -4.61
CA HIS A 29 2.92 -6.85 -5.36
C HIS A 29 4.08 -6.37 -4.50
N LEU A 30 4.99 -7.28 -4.14
CA LEU A 30 6.05 -7.00 -3.18
C LEU A 30 7.35 -6.73 -3.93
N SER A 31 7.83 -5.50 -3.84
CA SER A 31 9.10 -5.07 -4.44
C SER A 31 10.10 -4.77 -3.33
N LYS A 32 11.11 -5.64 -3.20
CA LYS A 32 12.19 -5.46 -2.24
C LYS A 32 13.31 -4.67 -2.90
N GLY A 33 13.37 -3.37 -2.64
CA GLY A 33 14.51 -2.55 -3.02
C GLY A 33 15.69 -2.75 -2.06
N ALA A 34 16.87 -2.31 -2.48
CA ALA A 34 18.10 -2.41 -1.66
C ALA A 34 18.02 -1.61 -0.34
N GLU A 35 17.22 -0.54 -0.31
CA GLU A 35 17.08 0.34 0.86
C GLU A 35 15.66 0.46 1.41
N VAL A 36 14.64 0.19 0.58
CA VAL A 36 13.23 0.36 0.91
C VAL A 36 12.42 -0.78 0.33
N THR A 37 11.48 -1.29 1.13
CA THR A 37 10.50 -2.27 0.65
C THR A 37 9.23 -1.54 0.24
N VAL A 38 8.79 -1.78 -0.98
CA VAL A 38 7.57 -1.19 -1.53
C VAL A 38 6.56 -2.30 -1.75
N VAL A 39 5.34 -2.09 -1.28
CA VAL A 39 4.20 -2.98 -1.53
C VAL A 39 3.23 -2.25 -2.45
N GLY A 40 3.14 -2.69 -3.70
CA GLY A 40 2.09 -2.28 -4.61
C GLY A 40 0.78 -2.98 -4.25
N VAL A 41 -0.29 -2.21 -4.09
CA VAL A 41 -1.65 -2.77 -4.00
C VAL A 41 -2.36 -2.51 -5.30
N ILE A 42 -2.74 -3.60 -5.97
CA ILE A 42 -3.41 -3.61 -7.27
C ILE A 42 -4.88 -3.94 -7.04
N GLY A 43 -5.76 -3.02 -7.42
CA GLY A 43 -7.22 -3.19 -7.43
C GLY A 43 -7.98 -1.87 -7.52
N GLU A 44 -9.23 -1.95 -7.98
CA GLU A 44 -10.15 -0.82 -8.08
C GLU A 44 -10.60 -0.39 -6.68
N ASN A 45 -10.62 0.92 -6.38
CA ASN A 45 -10.98 1.48 -5.06
C ASN A 45 -9.99 1.25 -3.90
N ALA A 46 -8.75 0.86 -4.20
CA ALA A 46 -7.66 0.80 -3.22
C ALA A 46 -7.47 2.10 -2.40
N ILE A 47 -7.89 3.25 -2.93
CA ILE A 47 -7.82 4.57 -2.28
C ILE A 47 -8.69 4.64 -1.01
N VAL A 48 -9.82 3.92 -0.96
CA VAL A 48 -10.76 3.94 0.17
C VAL A 48 -10.13 3.36 1.44
N TYR A 49 -9.18 2.44 1.28
CA TYR A 49 -8.50 1.77 2.38
C TYR A 49 -7.20 2.45 2.80
N LYS A 50 -6.91 3.65 2.27
CA LYS A 50 -5.68 4.39 2.58
C LYS A 50 -5.48 4.58 4.09
N ASP A 51 -6.52 5.03 4.79
CA ASP A 51 -6.51 5.22 6.25
C ASP A 51 -6.15 3.94 7.01
N VAL A 52 -6.67 2.79 6.56
CA VAL A 52 -6.42 1.50 7.22
C VAL A 52 -4.94 1.12 7.12
N PHE A 53 -4.31 1.42 5.99
CA PHE A 53 -2.88 1.15 5.79
C PHE A 53 -2.00 2.21 6.45
N GLU A 54 -2.45 3.46 6.54
CA GLU A 54 -1.70 4.56 7.18
C GLU A 54 -1.64 4.39 8.70
N ALA A 55 -2.64 3.73 9.29
CA ALA A 55 -2.65 3.36 10.70
C ALA A 55 -1.62 2.28 11.10
N PHE A 56 -0.99 1.59 10.14
CA PHE A 56 0.07 0.63 10.45
C PHE A 56 1.41 1.35 10.67
N ASP A 57 2.00 1.15 11.85
CA ASP A 57 3.33 1.72 12.17
C ASP A 57 4.44 1.28 11.19
N SER A 58 4.28 0.13 10.55
CA SER A 58 5.24 -0.39 9.56
C SER A 58 5.24 0.38 8.23
N VAL A 59 4.22 1.19 7.98
CA VAL A 59 4.09 2.00 6.76
C VAL A 59 4.79 3.34 6.96
N ALA A 60 5.68 3.67 6.04
CA ALA A 60 6.37 4.95 6.02
C ALA A 60 5.57 6.02 5.24
N SER A 61 5.00 5.64 4.10
CA SER A 61 4.20 6.56 3.27
C SER A 61 3.33 5.81 2.27
N ILE A 62 2.19 6.39 1.89
CA ILE A 62 1.28 5.84 0.88
C ILE A 62 1.15 6.81 -0.28
N THR A 63 1.55 6.37 -1.46
CA THR A 63 1.42 7.14 -2.71
C THR A 63 0.30 6.54 -3.58
N PRO A 64 -0.83 7.24 -3.76
CA PRO A 64 -1.87 6.81 -4.69
C PRO A 64 -1.36 6.95 -6.14
N ILE A 65 -1.65 5.94 -6.97
CA ILE A 65 -1.27 5.93 -8.41
C ILE A 65 -2.35 6.65 -9.23
N SER A 66 -3.62 6.34 -8.95
CA SER A 66 -4.75 7.05 -9.56
C SER A 66 -4.99 8.36 -8.86
N LYS A 67 -5.07 9.44 -9.64
CA LYS A 67 -5.47 10.74 -9.15
C LYS A 67 -7.00 10.74 -8.93
N PRO A 68 -7.51 11.27 -7.81
CA PRO A 68 -8.93 11.19 -7.46
C PRO A 68 -9.85 12.06 -8.34
N TYR A 69 -9.30 12.83 -9.28
CA TYR A 69 -10.07 13.73 -10.13
C TYR A 69 -10.41 13.07 -11.48
N LYS A 70 -11.53 12.35 -11.54
CA LYS A 70 -12.14 11.96 -12.84
C LYS A 70 -13.19 12.99 -13.32
N LEU A 71 -13.51 14.00 -12.51
CA LEU A 71 -14.63 14.93 -12.73
C LEU A 71 -14.23 16.41 -12.73
N VAL A 72 -13.17 16.78 -13.47
CA VAL A 72 -12.96 18.19 -13.82
C VAL A 72 -12.53 18.30 -15.28
N CYS A 73 -13.54 18.40 -16.16
CA CYS A 73 -13.42 19.14 -17.41
C CYS A 73 -14.05 20.52 -17.17
N ARG A 74 -13.25 21.58 -17.29
CA ARG A 74 -13.66 22.92 -17.71
C ARG A 74 -12.55 23.50 -18.56
#